data_AF-S7ZY00-F1
#
_entry.id   AF-S7ZY00-F1
#
_cell.length_a   1.000
_cell.length_b   1.000
_cell.length_c   1.000
_cell.angle_alpha   90.00
_cell.angle_beta   90.00
_cell.angle_gamma   90.00
#
_symmetry.space_group_name_H-M   'P 1'
#
loop_
_entity.id
_entity.type
_entity.pdbx_description
1 polymer ?
#
loop_
_entity_poly.entity_id
_entity_poly.type
_entity_poly.pdbx_seq_one_letter_code
_entity_poly.pdbx_strand_id
1 'polypeptide(L)'
;MLTNRPKRSCYTCGNLKGPLTPCPSCSAVQYCSDPHSSQDSKRHAYKCARIQLLRDLIRLIDDASHESEGLDDDELQETTRIQIARIFASSSGHLPSDLGVLIRQVLIVTYLDVNTELSLLLSLDTIKQVHGLLSRRWISEVEDGPFHRLEHQPWKRIDRAYILATTAMVRLGMDEQCYRYIRTLGQFRGRCVEEKLITMDGVLGWKRVFDTERGLGGEGYDAFTDLKEWVFWNQIPRPCYIVPIIILVHWWITDLEELAKAQEVGKALARRLNEDVVEVIKVFVLDTEVVRKRKELLRRDNSDLIAGLQRQREYFLKISCFQNPDFWRRVANAARTEDFGWPILSRRKVVPGSRVADMDIEELEALYPLVKNTPGLLEYIAGFFQKEKAFERFINGFNGLDRIIVWQNVGRLSDARDESLQGNKSREETV
;
A
#
# COMPACT_ATOMS: atom_id res chain seq x y z
N MET A 1 -22.85 30.63 36.88
CA MET A 1 -22.46 31.26 35.60
C MET A 1 -23.40 30.79 34.51
N LEU A 2 -24.11 31.72 33.88
CA LEU A 2 -25.03 31.48 32.76
C LEU A 2 -24.20 31.14 31.51
N THR A 3 -24.10 29.86 31.15
CA THR A 3 -23.56 29.49 29.85
C THR A 3 -24.67 29.72 28.81
N ASN A 4 -24.40 30.62 27.87
CA ASN A 4 -25.17 30.84 26.65
C ASN A 4 -25.19 29.54 25.83
N ARG A 5 -26.00 28.57 26.24
CA ARG A 5 -26.21 27.35 25.47
C ARG A 5 -26.96 27.76 24.19
N PRO A 6 -26.47 27.36 23.01
CA PRO A 6 -27.12 27.70 21.74
C PRO A 6 -28.59 27.26 21.81
N LYS A 7 -29.49 28.19 21.48
CA LYS A 7 -30.93 27.92 21.53
C LYS A 7 -31.24 26.78 20.55
N ARG A 8 -31.81 25.70 21.07
CA ARG A 8 -32.18 24.50 20.28
C ARG A 8 -33.26 24.90 19.27
N SER A 9 -33.01 24.68 17.98
CA SER A 9 -33.94 24.88 16.88
C SER A 9 -34.22 23.58 16.15
N CYS A 10 -35.34 23.53 15.42
CA CYS A 10 -35.58 22.43 14.48
C CYS A 10 -34.50 22.42 13.39
N TYR A 11 -33.86 21.28 13.17
CA TYR A 11 -32.76 21.14 12.22
C TYR A 11 -33.16 21.41 10.77
N THR A 12 -34.40 21.05 10.40
CA THR A 12 -34.90 21.20 9.04
C THR A 12 -35.33 22.63 8.72
N CYS A 13 -36.04 23.31 9.63
CA CYS A 13 -36.66 24.62 9.34
C CYS A 13 -36.13 25.79 10.20
N GLY A 14 -35.25 25.53 11.16
CA GLY A 14 -34.66 26.55 12.03
C GLY A 14 -35.60 27.18 13.06
N ASN A 15 -36.87 26.75 13.13
CA ASN A 15 -37.83 27.32 14.08
C ASN A 15 -37.43 27.02 15.53
N LEU A 16 -37.51 28.04 16.37
CA LEU A 16 -37.14 28.03 17.79
C LEU A 16 -38.35 27.94 18.73
N LYS A 17 -39.58 28.02 18.20
CA LYS A 17 -40.82 28.02 18.99
C LYS A 17 -41.49 26.65 18.92
N GLY A 18 -41.78 26.07 20.09
CA GLY A 18 -42.51 24.81 20.27
C GLY A 18 -41.66 23.68 20.85
N PRO A 19 -42.29 22.59 21.34
CA PRO A 19 -41.56 21.42 21.81
C PRO A 19 -40.79 20.79 20.65
N LEU A 20 -39.48 20.63 20.80
CA LEU A 20 -38.63 19.96 19.84
C LEU A 20 -38.42 18.50 20.28
N THR A 21 -38.70 17.58 19.37
CA THR A 21 -38.49 16.15 19.57
C THR A 21 -37.09 15.77 19.07
N PRO A 22 -36.19 15.26 19.93
CA PRO A 22 -34.88 14.80 19.49
C PRO A 22 -34.99 13.54 18.63
N CYS A 23 -34.02 13.35 17.73
CA CYS A 23 -33.86 12.09 17.02
C CYS A 23 -33.66 10.97 18.05
N PRO A 24 -34.48 9.91 18.05
CA PRO A 24 -34.42 8.87 19.08
C PRO A 24 -33.13 8.05 19.03
N SER A 25 -32.43 8.05 17.90
CA SER A 25 -31.21 7.28 17.70
C SER A 25 -29.97 8.05 18.18
N CYS A 26 -29.59 9.14 17.51
CA CYS A 26 -28.37 9.85 17.89
C CYS A 26 -28.57 10.90 18.99
N SER A 27 -29.80 11.31 19.31
CA SER A 27 -30.14 12.37 20.26
C SER A 27 -29.45 13.74 20.03
N ALA A 28 -28.70 13.89 18.94
CA ALA A 28 -27.87 15.07 18.65
C ALA A 28 -28.59 16.11 17.79
N VAL A 29 -29.64 15.70 17.09
CA VAL A 29 -30.46 16.54 16.19
C VAL A 29 -31.90 16.54 16.67
N GLN A 30 -32.61 17.65 16.50
CA GLN A 30 -33.99 17.81 17.00
C GLN A 30 -34.91 18.41 15.92
N TYR A 31 -36.18 18.03 15.96
CA TYR A 31 -37.20 18.45 14.99
C TYR A 31 -38.43 19.00 15.69
N CYS A 32 -39.11 19.98 15.08
CA CYS A 32 -40.36 20.51 15.64
C CYS A 32 -41.58 19.62 15.37
N SER A 33 -41.45 18.63 14.48
CA SER A 33 -42.53 17.69 14.13
C SER A 33 -41.99 16.45 13.38
N ASP A 34 -42.76 15.37 13.41
CA ASP A 34 -42.43 14.10 12.73
C ASP A 34 -42.31 14.21 11.21
N PRO A 35 -43.10 15.03 10.49
CA PRO A 35 -42.90 15.25 9.06
C PRO A 35 -41.53 15.84 8.72
N HIS A 36 -41.01 16.78 9.51
CA HIS A 36 -39.66 17.35 9.29
C HIS A 36 -38.55 16.33 9.57
N SER A 37 -38.71 15.47 10.58
CA SER A 37 -37.81 14.35 10.83
C SER A 37 -37.85 13.34 9.67
N SER A 38 -39.05 12.99 9.19
CA SER A 38 -39.25 12.06 8.09
C SER A 38 -38.69 12.59 6.77
N GLN A 39 -38.82 13.89 6.51
CA GLN A 39 -38.28 14.55 5.32
C GLN A 39 -36.75 14.57 5.33
N ASP A 40 -36.12 14.83 6.48
CA ASP A 40 -34.65 14.84 6.60
C ASP A 40 -34.05 13.45 6.81
N SER A 41 -34.88 12.43 7.11
CA SER A 41 -34.45 11.07 7.50
C SER A 41 -33.39 10.46 6.58
N LYS A 42 -33.53 10.59 5.25
CA LYS A 42 -32.57 10.04 4.28
C LYS A 42 -31.21 10.75 4.30
N ARG A 43 -31.18 12.07 4.51
CA ARG A 43 -29.93 12.85 4.59
C ARG A 43 -29.29 12.74 5.97
N HIS A 44 -30.12 12.71 7.00
CA HIS A 44 -29.68 12.60 8.39
C HIS A 44 -29.20 11.19 8.75
N ALA A 45 -29.79 10.12 8.20
CA ALA A 45 -29.49 8.74 8.58
C ALA A 45 -27.98 8.41 8.55
N TYR A 46 -27.26 8.84 7.51
CA TYR A 46 -25.81 8.63 7.41
C TYR A 46 -25.03 9.35 8.51
N LYS A 47 -25.41 10.60 8.83
CA LYS A 47 -24.78 11.38 9.91
C LYS A 47 -25.16 10.85 11.29
N CYS A 48 -26.40 10.41 11.46
CA CYS A 48 -26.93 9.81 12.68
C CYS A 48 -26.15 8.55 13.05
N ALA A 49 -25.97 7.63 12.10
CA ALA A 49 -25.19 6.40 12.30
C ALA A 49 -23.73 6.69 12.68
N ARG A 50 -23.09 7.68 12.05
CA ARG A 50 -21.71 8.06 12.37
C ARG A 50 -21.57 8.72 13.75
N ILE A 51 -22.54 9.53 14.15
CA ILE A 51 -22.56 10.16 15.49
C ILE A 51 -22.79 9.11 16.59
N GLN A 52 -23.65 8.11 16.34
CA GLN A 52 -23.80 6.98 17.27
C GLN A 52 -22.49 6.20 17.41
N LEU A 53 -21.85 5.86 16.29
CA LEU A 53 -20.60 5.11 16.28
C LEU A 53 -19.45 5.83 17.03
N LEU A 54 -19.38 7.16 16.94
CA LEU A 54 -18.40 7.96 17.68
C LEU A 54 -18.73 8.08 19.17
N ARG A 55 -20.03 8.12 19.53
CA ARG A 55 -20.44 8.18 20.94
C ARG A 55 -20.19 6.87 21.68
N ASP A 56 -20.43 5.76 21.01
CA ASP A 56 -20.17 4.44 21.58
C ASP A 56 -18.65 4.22 21.74
N LEU A 57 -17.83 4.76 20.83
CA LEU A 57 -16.38 4.79 20.95
C LEU A 57 -15.88 5.65 22.13
N ILE A 58 -16.46 6.83 22.34
CA ILE A 58 -16.09 7.74 23.45
C ILE A 58 -16.42 7.11 24.81
N ARG A 59 -17.57 6.45 24.95
CA ARG A 59 -17.91 5.73 26.20
C ARG A 59 -16.92 4.62 26.53
N LEU A 60 -16.52 3.86 25.51
CA LEU A 60 -15.50 2.81 25.64
C LEU A 60 -14.12 3.36 26.04
N ILE A 61 -13.82 4.62 25.72
CA ILE A 61 -12.58 5.29 26.11
C ILE A 61 -12.67 5.82 27.55
N ASP A 62 -13.80 6.41 27.92
CA ASP A 62 -14.02 6.92 29.29
C ASP A 62 -13.98 5.79 30.33
N ASP A 63 -14.53 4.62 30.00
CA ASP A 63 -14.51 3.44 30.86
C ASP A 63 -13.08 2.87 31.02
N ALA A 64 -12.26 2.88 29.96
CA ALA A 64 -10.86 2.44 30.01
C ALA A 64 -9.94 3.43 30.76
N SER A 65 -10.27 4.73 30.73
CA SER A 65 -9.51 5.79 31.39
C SER A 65 -9.61 5.76 32.92
N HIS A 66 -10.63 5.11 33.45
CA HIS A 66 -10.82 4.94 34.90
C HIS A 66 -9.99 3.78 35.49
N GLU A 67 -9.40 2.92 34.66
CA GLU A 67 -8.63 1.75 35.11
C GLU A 67 -7.09 1.95 35.06
N SER A 68 -6.58 3.12 34.61
CA SER A 68 -5.16 3.32 34.25
C SER A 68 -4.37 4.30 35.12
N GLU A 69 -4.77 4.56 36.37
CA GLU A 69 -3.98 5.44 37.27
C GLU A 69 -2.62 4.81 37.62
N GLY A 70 -1.55 5.25 36.96
CA GLY A 70 -0.16 4.90 37.30
C GLY A 70 0.85 4.82 36.15
N LEU A 71 0.50 5.12 34.90
CA LEU A 71 1.40 5.03 33.74
C LEU A 71 1.82 6.42 33.21
N ASP A 72 3.04 6.53 32.69
CA ASP A 72 3.61 7.76 32.11
C ASP A 72 2.94 8.14 30.77
N ASP A 73 2.89 9.41 30.39
CA ASP A 73 1.98 9.96 29.35
C ASP A 73 2.23 9.39 27.92
N ASP A 74 3.48 9.10 27.57
CA ASP A 74 3.82 8.46 26.29
C ASP A 74 3.47 6.96 26.31
N GLU A 75 3.61 6.32 27.47
CA GLU A 75 3.21 4.93 27.69
C GLU A 75 1.69 4.82 27.79
N LEU A 76 0.99 5.84 28.29
CA LEU A 76 -0.47 5.90 28.42
C LEU A 76 -1.14 6.17 27.07
N GLN A 77 -0.58 7.03 26.21
CA GLN A 77 -1.09 7.19 24.84
C GLN A 77 -0.87 5.93 24.00
N GLU A 78 0.29 5.30 24.11
CA GLU A 78 0.59 4.07 23.38
C GLU A 78 -0.21 2.90 23.96
N THR A 79 -0.34 2.78 25.29
CA THR A 79 -1.16 1.75 25.95
C THR A 79 -2.64 1.94 25.65
N THR A 80 -3.18 3.17 25.65
CA THR A 80 -4.58 3.43 25.29
C THR A 80 -4.83 3.14 23.81
N ARG A 81 -3.89 3.46 22.91
CA ARG A 81 -4.00 3.13 21.47
C ARG A 81 -3.85 1.64 21.17
N ILE A 82 -2.93 0.93 21.85
CA ILE A 82 -2.78 -0.53 21.82
C ILE A 82 -3.99 -1.21 22.46
N GLN A 83 -4.57 -0.66 23.52
CA GLN A 83 -5.75 -1.22 24.17
C GLN A 83 -7.00 -1.01 23.31
N ILE A 84 -7.16 0.15 22.66
CA ILE A 84 -8.16 0.35 21.60
C ILE A 84 -7.94 -0.68 20.48
N ALA A 85 -6.70 -0.90 20.03
CA ALA A 85 -6.34 -1.95 19.05
C ALA A 85 -6.75 -3.35 19.50
N ARG A 86 -6.43 -3.69 20.76
CA ARG A 86 -6.66 -5.00 21.39
C ARG A 86 -8.14 -5.26 21.64
N ILE A 87 -8.90 -4.27 22.13
CA ILE A 87 -10.35 -4.36 22.37
C ILE A 87 -11.11 -4.62 21.07
N PHE A 88 -10.67 -4.02 19.95
CA PHE A 88 -11.25 -4.30 18.63
C PHE A 88 -10.77 -5.64 18.05
N ALA A 89 -9.54 -6.06 18.30
CA ALA A 89 -9.03 -7.38 17.91
C ALA A 89 -9.68 -8.55 18.71
N SER A 90 -10.08 -8.30 19.96
CA SER A 90 -10.68 -9.30 20.87
C SER A 90 -12.22 -9.38 20.79
N SER A 91 -12.87 -8.43 20.10
CA SER A 91 -14.30 -8.47 19.78
C SER A 91 -14.65 -9.65 18.84
N SER A 92 -14.78 -10.83 19.43
CA SER A 92 -15.13 -12.10 18.80
C SER A 92 -16.65 -12.30 18.64
N GLY A 93 -17.45 -11.27 18.90
CA GLY A 93 -18.91 -11.29 18.77
C GLY A 93 -19.39 -10.49 17.56
N HIS A 94 -19.94 -11.20 16.57
CA HIS A 94 -20.73 -10.79 15.39
C HIS A 94 -20.92 -9.29 15.10
N LEU A 95 -19.85 -8.54 14.83
CA LEU A 95 -19.94 -7.35 14.00
C LEU A 95 -20.28 -7.80 12.57
N PRO A 96 -21.19 -7.11 11.84
CA PRO A 96 -21.36 -7.33 10.42
C PRO A 96 -19.98 -7.30 9.75
N SER A 97 -19.64 -8.32 8.96
CA SER A 97 -18.30 -8.51 8.41
C SER A 97 -17.76 -7.25 7.70
N ASP A 98 -18.66 -6.46 7.08
CA ASP A 98 -18.36 -5.17 6.46
C ASP A 98 -17.94 -4.08 7.45
N LEU A 99 -18.60 -3.98 8.61
CA LEU A 99 -18.28 -2.97 9.62
C LEU A 99 -16.94 -3.27 10.29
N GLY A 100 -16.67 -4.54 10.57
CA GLY A 100 -15.38 -4.99 11.09
C GLY A 100 -14.22 -4.68 10.14
N VAL A 101 -14.41 -4.88 8.82
CA VAL A 101 -13.40 -4.52 7.81
C VAL A 101 -13.19 -3.00 7.77
N LEU A 102 -14.26 -2.20 7.80
CA LEU A 102 -14.15 -0.74 7.72
C LEU A 102 -13.43 -0.14 8.94
N ILE A 103 -13.76 -0.60 10.15
CA ILE A 103 -13.08 -0.17 11.39
C ILE A 103 -11.60 -0.51 11.33
N ARG A 104 -11.26 -1.73 10.92
CA ARG A 104 -9.87 -2.16 10.77
C ARG A 104 -9.13 -1.34 9.72
N GLN A 105 -9.76 -0.98 8.60
CA GLN A 105 -9.16 -0.07 7.61
C GLN A 105 -8.85 1.31 8.19
N VAL A 106 -9.72 1.85 9.05
CA VAL A 106 -9.45 3.13 9.75
C VAL A 106 -8.25 2.97 10.67
N LEU A 107 -8.21 1.91 11.49
CA LEU A 107 -7.08 1.64 12.40
C LEU A 107 -5.76 1.52 11.63
N ILE A 108 -5.74 0.81 10.50
CA ILE A 108 -4.55 0.66 9.66
C ILE A 108 -4.02 2.02 9.20
N VAL A 109 -4.90 2.90 8.71
CA VAL A 109 -4.49 4.25 8.28
C VAL A 109 -3.98 5.06 9.46
N THR A 110 -4.68 5.02 10.60
CA THR A 110 -4.23 5.73 11.82
C THR A 110 -2.86 5.26 12.28
N TYR A 111 -2.60 3.96 12.30
CA TYR A 111 -1.29 3.42 12.66
C TYR A 111 -0.20 3.79 11.64
N LEU A 112 -0.52 3.77 10.34
CA LEU A 112 0.40 4.25 9.31
C LEU A 112 0.73 5.73 9.49
N ASP A 113 -0.22 6.55 9.92
CA ASP A 113 0.01 7.98 10.17
C ASP A 113 0.89 8.21 11.42
N VAL A 114 0.77 7.37 12.44
CA VAL A 114 1.60 7.42 13.66
C VAL A 114 3.06 7.06 13.35
N ASN A 115 3.29 6.09 12.47
CA ASN A 115 4.61 5.77 11.92
C ASN A 115 5.69 5.40 12.95
N THR A 116 5.30 4.84 14.11
CA THR A 116 6.21 4.15 15.03
C THR A 116 6.33 2.68 14.65
N GLU A 117 7.43 2.02 15.01
CA GLU A 117 7.62 0.58 14.73
C GLU A 117 6.45 -0.27 15.22
N LEU A 118 6.01 -0.05 16.47
CA LEU A 118 4.87 -0.76 17.06
C LEU A 118 3.57 -0.50 16.29
N SER A 119 3.28 0.76 15.93
CA SER A 119 2.09 1.09 15.15
C SER A 119 2.10 0.39 13.79
N LEU A 120 3.25 0.34 13.10
CA LEU A 120 3.38 -0.33 11.81
C LEU A 120 3.21 -1.86 11.93
N LEU A 121 3.73 -2.47 13.00
CA LEU A 121 3.49 -3.89 13.29
C LEU A 121 2.00 -4.18 13.54
N LEU A 122 1.32 -3.31 14.29
CA LEU A 122 -0.13 -3.39 14.50
C LEU A 122 -0.91 -3.17 13.19
N SER A 123 -0.46 -2.27 12.31
CA SER A 123 -1.01 -2.14 10.95
C SER A 123 -0.94 -3.46 10.22
N LEU A 124 0.24 -4.10 10.18
CA LEU A 124 0.44 -5.35 9.47
C LEU A 124 -0.43 -6.48 10.02
N ASP A 125 -0.51 -6.62 11.34
CA ASP A 125 -1.39 -7.63 11.94
C ASP A 125 -2.86 -7.36 11.60
N THR A 126 -3.28 -6.10 11.67
CA THR A 126 -4.64 -5.69 11.31
C THR A 126 -4.94 -5.96 9.83
N ILE A 127 -3.98 -5.69 8.94
CA ILE A 127 -4.09 -5.97 7.50
C ILE A 127 -4.19 -7.47 7.25
N LYS A 128 -3.39 -8.30 7.92
CA LYS A 128 -3.48 -9.77 7.85
C LYS A 128 -4.89 -10.25 8.19
N GLN A 129 -5.45 -9.72 9.28
CA GLN A 129 -6.82 -10.04 9.70
C GLN A 129 -7.85 -9.59 8.66
N VAL A 130 -7.74 -8.37 8.11
CA VAL A 130 -8.63 -7.86 7.05
C VAL A 130 -8.55 -8.71 5.79
N HIS A 131 -7.34 -9.07 5.33
CA HIS A 131 -7.16 -9.94 4.17
C HIS A 131 -7.78 -11.32 4.41
N GLY A 132 -7.57 -11.92 5.58
CA GLY A 132 -8.18 -13.20 5.92
C GLY A 132 -9.71 -13.18 5.96
N LEU A 133 -10.32 -12.05 6.35
CA LEU A 133 -11.77 -11.86 6.33
C LEU A 133 -12.31 -11.66 4.90
N LEU A 134 -11.69 -10.76 4.13
CA LEU A 134 -12.08 -10.49 2.74
C LEU A 134 -11.96 -11.74 1.87
N SER A 135 -10.90 -12.50 2.08
CA SER A 135 -10.62 -13.74 1.37
C SER A 135 -11.66 -14.83 1.67
N ARG A 136 -12.00 -15.07 2.94
CA ARG A 136 -13.04 -16.05 3.32
C ARG A 136 -14.41 -15.70 2.78
N ARG A 137 -14.76 -14.41 2.84
CA ARG A 137 -16.02 -13.92 2.27
C ARG A 137 -16.07 -14.13 0.77
N TRP A 138 -14.98 -13.82 0.07
CA TRP A 138 -14.92 -14.00 -1.37
C TRP A 138 -15.07 -15.46 -1.79
N ILE A 139 -14.45 -16.40 -1.06
CA ILE A 139 -14.63 -17.84 -1.29
C ILE A 139 -16.11 -18.21 -1.17
N SER A 140 -16.78 -17.85 -0.07
CA SER A 140 -18.21 -18.16 0.12
C SER A 140 -19.09 -17.52 -0.97
N GLU A 141 -18.83 -16.27 -1.36
CA GLU A 141 -19.59 -15.61 -2.43
C GLU A 141 -19.40 -16.27 -3.81
N VAL A 142 -18.22 -16.86 -4.07
CA VAL A 142 -17.91 -17.59 -5.31
C VAL A 142 -18.51 -19.00 -5.31
N GLU A 143 -18.50 -19.69 -4.17
CA GLU A 143 -19.05 -21.04 -4.02
C GLU A 143 -20.60 -21.04 -4.06
N ASP A 144 -21.24 -20.03 -3.48
CA ASP A 144 -22.68 -20.01 -3.25
C ASP A 144 -23.52 -19.29 -4.33
N GLY A 145 -22.90 -18.61 -5.31
CA GLY A 145 -23.63 -17.72 -6.23
C GLY A 145 -23.20 -17.79 -7.70
N PRO A 146 -24.13 -17.60 -8.67
CA PRO A 146 -23.74 -17.39 -10.06
C PRO A 146 -22.94 -16.09 -10.17
N PHE A 147 -21.70 -16.19 -10.68
CA PHE A 147 -20.68 -15.14 -10.89
C PHE A 147 -21.17 -13.79 -11.46
N HIS A 148 -22.39 -13.73 -11.98
CA HIS A 148 -22.92 -12.63 -12.77
C HIS A 148 -23.50 -11.43 -11.98
N ARG A 149 -23.54 -11.46 -10.64
CA ARG A 149 -24.12 -10.34 -9.83
C ARG A 149 -23.14 -9.57 -8.96
N LEU A 150 -21.83 -9.74 -9.12
CA LEU A 150 -20.84 -8.93 -8.42
C LEU A 150 -20.66 -7.57 -9.13
N GLU A 151 -21.68 -6.71 -9.07
CA GLU A 151 -21.56 -5.29 -9.43
C GLU A 151 -20.63 -4.53 -8.46
N HIS A 152 -20.40 -5.08 -7.27
CA HIS A 152 -19.37 -4.61 -6.36
C HIS A 152 -18.05 -5.29 -6.69
N GLN A 153 -17.00 -4.51 -6.88
CA GLN A 153 -15.66 -4.96 -7.27
C GLN A 153 -14.84 -5.38 -6.03
N PRO A 154 -14.88 -6.65 -5.55
CA PRO A 154 -14.15 -7.07 -4.35
C PRO A 154 -12.65 -6.83 -4.44
N TRP A 155 -12.09 -6.84 -5.66
CA TRP A 155 -10.67 -6.56 -5.91
C TRP A 155 -10.24 -5.15 -5.50
N LYS A 156 -11.12 -4.13 -5.52
CA LYS A 156 -10.75 -2.78 -5.06
C LYS A 156 -10.43 -2.75 -3.58
N ARG A 157 -11.20 -3.48 -2.76
CA ARG A 157 -10.94 -3.60 -1.31
C ARG A 157 -9.62 -4.34 -1.04
N ILE A 158 -9.31 -5.35 -1.86
CA ILE A 158 -8.04 -6.10 -1.80
C ILE A 158 -6.87 -5.20 -2.19
N ASP A 159 -6.99 -4.43 -3.27
CA ASP A 159 -5.92 -3.53 -3.73
C ASP A 159 -5.62 -2.44 -2.69
N ARG A 160 -6.64 -1.90 -2.01
CA ARG A 160 -6.43 -0.95 -0.91
C ARG A 160 -5.72 -1.60 0.28
N ALA A 161 -6.16 -2.78 0.71
CA ALA A 161 -5.50 -3.50 1.80
C ALA A 161 -4.05 -3.86 1.45
N TYR A 162 -3.80 -4.18 0.18
CA TYR A 162 -2.47 -4.38 -0.37
C TYR A 162 -1.60 -3.12 -0.27
N ILE A 163 -2.09 -1.97 -0.72
CA ILE A 163 -1.36 -0.70 -0.70
C ILE A 163 -0.90 -0.43 0.74
N LEU A 164 -1.83 -0.54 1.69
CA LEU A 164 -1.55 -0.35 3.11
C LEU A 164 -0.52 -1.36 3.65
N ALA A 165 -0.59 -2.63 3.22
CA ALA A 165 0.40 -3.66 3.56
C ALA A 165 1.80 -3.30 3.09
N THR A 166 1.94 -2.96 1.82
CA THR A 166 3.24 -2.60 1.26
C THR A 166 3.77 -1.33 1.88
N THR A 167 2.92 -0.35 2.16
CA THR A 167 3.31 0.87 2.87
C THR A 167 3.89 0.55 4.25
N ALA A 168 3.21 -0.29 5.03
CA ALA A 168 3.69 -0.67 6.35
C ALA A 168 5.00 -1.46 6.29
N MET A 169 5.11 -2.47 5.42
CA MET A 169 6.33 -3.29 5.29
C MET A 169 7.53 -2.47 4.81
N VAL A 170 7.34 -1.60 3.81
CA VAL A 170 8.38 -0.68 3.34
C VAL A 170 8.85 0.19 4.51
N ARG A 171 7.94 0.84 5.24
CA ARG A 171 8.32 1.71 6.38
C ARG A 171 9.01 0.99 7.54
N LEU A 172 8.74 -0.30 7.72
CA LEU A 172 9.42 -1.15 8.70
C LEU A 172 10.79 -1.68 8.23
N GLY A 173 11.20 -1.39 6.99
CA GLY A 173 12.40 -1.99 6.41
C GLY A 173 12.28 -3.49 6.14
N MET A 174 11.05 -4.02 6.08
CA MET A 174 10.75 -5.42 5.75
C MET A 174 10.71 -5.63 4.23
N ASP A 175 11.80 -5.28 3.55
CA ASP A 175 11.89 -5.24 2.09
C ASP A 175 11.76 -6.64 1.45
N GLU A 176 12.30 -7.67 2.09
CA GLU A 176 12.19 -9.08 1.65
C GLU A 176 10.74 -9.59 1.72
N GLN A 177 10.08 -9.37 2.86
CA GLN A 177 8.69 -9.77 3.10
C GLN A 177 7.76 -8.95 2.20
N CYS A 178 8.05 -7.66 2.03
CA CYS A 178 7.34 -6.82 1.07
C CYS A 178 7.44 -7.44 -0.32
N TYR A 179 8.64 -7.68 -0.82
CA TYR A 179 8.84 -8.28 -2.15
C TYR A 179 8.09 -9.61 -2.32
N ARG A 180 8.23 -10.54 -1.38
CA ARG A 180 7.52 -11.83 -1.38
C ARG A 180 6.02 -11.66 -1.41
N TYR A 181 5.50 -10.67 -0.69
CA TYR A 181 4.09 -10.34 -0.67
C TYR A 181 3.60 -9.85 -2.04
N ILE A 182 4.32 -8.92 -2.67
CA ILE A 182 3.99 -8.42 -4.03
C ILE A 182 4.03 -9.57 -5.03
N ARG A 183 5.10 -10.37 -5.01
CA ARG A 183 5.28 -11.54 -5.86
C ARG A 183 4.09 -12.46 -5.76
N THR A 184 3.80 -12.95 -4.56
CA THR A 184 2.73 -13.94 -4.32
C THR A 184 1.38 -13.47 -4.87
N LEU A 185 1.07 -12.17 -4.73
CA LEU A 185 -0.16 -11.59 -5.28
C LEU A 185 -0.14 -11.43 -6.79
N GLY A 186 1.00 -11.04 -7.36
CA GLY A 186 1.22 -11.05 -8.80
C GLY A 186 0.99 -12.43 -9.39
N GLN A 187 1.52 -13.48 -8.75
CA GLN A 187 1.36 -14.86 -9.23
C GLN A 187 -0.10 -15.33 -9.16
N PHE A 188 -0.77 -15.04 -8.05
CA PHE A 188 -2.14 -15.45 -7.84
C PHE A 188 -3.07 -14.88 -8.93
N ARG A 189 -2.90 -13.61 -9.30
CA ARG A 189 -3.72 -13.00 -10.35
C ARG A 189 -3.44 -13.57 -11.73
N GLY A 190 -2.18 -13.84 -12.08
CA GLY A 190 -1.83 -14.44 -13.37
C GLY A 190 -2.58 -15.76 -13.61
N ARG A 191 -2.62 -16.62 -12.59
CA ARG A 191 -3.31 -17.92 -12.66
C ARG A 191 -4.83 -17.82 -12.65
N CYS A 192 -5.40 -16.88 -11.88
CA CYS A 192 -6.85 -16.68 -11.82
C CYS A 192 -7.49 -16.30 -13.17
N VAL A 193 -6.74 -15.62 -14.05
CA VAL A 193 -7.26 -15.21 -15.37
C VAL A 193 -7.24 -16.36 -16.38
N GLU A 194 -6.27 -17.28 -16.26
CA GLU A 194 -6.11 -18.39 -17.21
C GLU A 194 -7.02 -19.59 -16.89
N GLU A 195 -7.27 -19.91 -15.61
CA GLU A 195 -7.87 -21.22 -15.27
C GLU A 195 -9.37 -21.22 -14.93
N LYS A 196 -10.06 -20.08 -14.76
CA LYS A 196 -11.43 -20.01 -14.16
C LYS A 196 -11.58 -20.70 -12.78
N LEU A 197 -10.60 -21.46 -12.34
CA LEU A 197 -10.41 -22.02 -11.01
C LEU A 197 -9.63 -21.02 -10.19
N ILE A 198 -10.38 -20.14 -9.54
CA ILE A 198 -9.87 -19.33 -8.45
C ILE A 198 -9.71 -20.27 -7.26
N THR A 199 -8.58 -20.98 -7.18
CA THR A 199 -8.32 -21.85 -6.03
C THR A 199 -8.10 -21.00 -4.77
N MET A 200 -8.37 -21.58 -3.60
CA MET A 200 -8.12 -21.05 -2.25
C MET A 200 -6.68 -20.53 -2.00
N ASP A 201 -5.79 -20.66 -2.98
CA ASP A 201 -4.37 -20.35 -2.91
C ASP A 201 -4.05 -18.87 -2.65
N GLY A 202 -4.90 -17.92 -3.06
CA GLY A 202 -4.70 -16.49 -2.82
C GLY A 202 -4.91 -16.13 -1.34
N VAL A 203 -5.84 -16.84 -0.70
CA VAL A 203 -6.14 -16.74 0.73
C VAL A 203 -4.99 -17.32 1.56
N LEU A 204 -4.40 -18.42 1.07
CA LEU A 204 -3.20 -19.02 1.64
C LEU A 204 -1.92 -18.28 1.25
N GLY A 205 -1.95 -17.34 0.31
CA GLY A 205 -0.78 -16.59 -0.15
C GLY A 205 -0.15 -15.76 0.98
N TRP A 206 -0.98 -15.05 1.75
CA TRP A 206 -0.53 -14.35 2.97
C TRP A 206 0.05 -15.31 4.00
N LYS A 207 -0.62 -16.43 4.24
CA LYS A 207 -0.14 -17.45 5.17
C LYS A 207 1.21 -18.00 4.71
N ARG A 208 1.39 -18.28 3.42
CA ARG A 208 2.67 -18.71 2.83
C ARG A 208 3.77 -17.68 2.99
N VAL A 209 3.51 -16.40 2.68
CA VAL A 209 4.52 -15.31 2.78
C VAL A 209 5.10 -15.20 4.19
N PHE A 210 4.27 -15.35 5.24
CA PHE A 210 4.70 -15.25 6.63
C PHE A 210 5.04 -16.59 7.29
N ASP A 211 4.50 -17.72 6.82
CA ASP A 211 4.82 -19.06 7.36
C ASP A 211 6.12 -19.62 6.76
N THR A 212 6.62 -19.13 5.62
CA THR A 212 7.95 -19.50 5.10
C THR A 212 9.09 -19.16 6.07
N GLU A 213 8.89 -18.25 7.01
CA GLU A 213 9.87 -17.99 8.08
C GLU A 213 9.99 -19.16 9.08
N ARG A 214 9.02 -20.08 9.14
CA ARG A 214 9.00 -21.21 10.09
C ARG A 214 9.68 -22.50 9.58
N GLY A 215 10.52 -22.43 8.55
CA GLY A 215 11.35 -23.57 8.14
C GLY A 215 10.63 -24.68 7.37
N LEU A 216 9.44 -24.40 6.81
CA LEU A 216 8.77 -25.32 5.89
C LEU A 216 9.35 -25.19 4.47
N GLY A 217 10.55 -25.74 4.28
CA GLY A 217 11.03 -26.44 3.08
C GLY A 217 10.88 -25.83 1.67
N GLY A 218 10.45 -24.58 1.51
CA GLY A 218 10.44 -23.92 0.20
C GLY A 218 11.86 -23.54 -0.20
N GLU A 219 12.28 -23.93 -1.41
CA GLU A 219 13.51 -23.44 -2.03
C GLU A 219 13.62 -21.93 -1.84
N GLY A 220 14.74 -21.47 -1.26
CA GLY A 220 14.92 -20.09 -0.86
C GLY A 220 14.68 -19.14 -2.04
N TYR A 221 13.62 -18.34 -1.96
CA TYR A 221 13.32 -17.37 -3.00
C TYR A 221 14.42 -16.32 -3.09
N ASP A 222 15.16 -16.33 -4.20
CA ASP A 222 16.12 -15.29 -4.53
C ASP A 222 15.41 -14.13 -5.23
N ALA A 223 15.20 -13.02 -4.51
CA ALA A 223 14.60 -11.80 -5.05
C ALA A 223 15.34 -11.21 -6.28
N PHE A 224 16.67 -11.34 -6.38
CA PHE A 224 17.42 -10.80 -7.52
C PHE A 224 17.30 -11.68 -8.76
N THR A 225 17.31 -13.01 -8.57
CA THR A 225 17.09 -13.96 -9.66
C THR A 225 15.64 -13.88 -10.12
N ASP A 226 14.70 -13.88 -9.19
CA ASP A 226 13.28 -13.75 -9.50
C ASP A 226 12.95 -12.40 -10.16
N LEU A 227 13.53 -11.28 -9.75
CA LEU A 227 13.32 -9.99 -10.43
C LEU A 227 13.74 -10.00 -11.90
N LYS A 228 14.82 -10.71 -12.23
CA LYS A 228 15.22 -10.91 -13.63
C LYS A 228 14.15 -11.69 -14.38
N GLU A 229 13.53 -12.65 -13.70
CA GLU A 229 12.42 -13.45 -14.23
C GLU A 229 11.07 -12.73 -14.17
N TRP A 230 10.95 -11.68 -13.37
CA TRP A 230 9.67 -11.05 -13.08
C TRP A 230 9.17 -10.14 -14.19
N VAL A 231 10.06 -9.81 -15.13
CA VAL A 231 9.65 -9.22 -16.41
C VAL A 231 8.64 -10.14 -17.11
N PHE A 232 8.65 -11.46 -16.85
CA PHE A 232 7.96 -12.49 -17.62
C PHE A 232 6.53 -12.87 -17.17
N TRP A 233 5.89 -12.12 -16.27
CA TRP A 233 4.48 -12.41 -15.94
C TRP A 233 3.56 -11.93 -17.06
N ASN A 234 2.64 -12.81 -17.50
CA ASN A 234 1.77 -12.64 -18.68
C ASN A 234 0.89 -11.37 -18.67
N GLN A 235 0.81 -10.65 -17.55
CA GLN A 235 0.04 -9.40 -17.44
C GLN A 235 0.88 -8.31 -16.78
N ILE A 236 0.83 -7.11 -17.37
CA ILE A 236 1.41 -5.91 -16.79
C ILE A 236 0.86 -5.76 -15.35
N PRO A 237 1.71 -5.74 -14.31
CA PRO A 237 1.25 -5.67 -12.94
C PRO A 237 0.39 -4.43 -12.70
N ARG A 238 -0.51 -4.48 -11.71
CA ARG A 238 -1.29 -3.28 -11.37
C ARG A 238 -0.37 -2.18 -10.83
N PRO A 239 -0.74 -0.91 -11.02
CA PRO A 239 0.00 0.25 -10.53
C PRO A 239 0.40 0.17 -9.06
N CYS A 240 -0.53 -0.27 -8.20
CA CYS A 240 -0.27 -0.43 -6.77
C CYS A 240 0.85 -1.42 -6.49
N TYR A 241 1.08 -2.41 -7.36
CA TYR A 241 2.18 -3.37 -7.24
C TYR A 241 3.49 -2.75 -7.69
N ILE A 242 3.47 -1.99 -8.79
CA ILE A 242 4.68 -1.47 -9.42
C ILE A 242 5.37 -0.39 -8.58
N VAL A 243 4.62 0.51 -7.94
CA VAL A 243 5.25 1.61 -7.18
C VAL A 243 6.09 1.09 -6.00
N PRO A 244 5.61 0.18 -5.12
CA PRO A 244 6.46 -0.44 -4.11
C PRO A 244 7.65 -1.19 -4.69
N ILE A 245 7.50 -1.89 -5.82
CA ILE A 245 8.63 -2.56 -6.49
C ILE A 245 9.71 -1.55 -6.88
N ILE A 246 9.33 -0.41 -7.47
CA ILE A 246 10.29 0.66 -7.82
C ILE A 246 11.04 1.13 -6.57
N ILE A 247 10.35 1.29 -5.43
CA ILE A 247 10.96 1.66 -4.15
C ILE A 247 11.94 0.59 -3.67
N LEU A 248 11.54 -0.68 -3.61
CA LEU A 248 12.39 -1.78 -3.17
C LEU A 248 13.65 -1.91 -4.05
N VAL A 249 13.48 -1.90 -5.38
CA VAL A 249 14.60 -1.96 -6.32
C VAL A 249 15.51 -0.75 -6.18
N HIS A 250 14.94 0.44 -5.92
CA HIS A 250 15.75 1.63 -5.66
C HIS A 250 16.61 1.46 -4.41
N TRP A 251 16.04 0.99 -3.29
CA TRP A 251 16.81 0.71 -2.07
C TRP A 251 17.91 -0.32 -2.29
N TRP A 252 17.62 -1.43 -2.97
CA TRP A 252 18.64 -2.45 -3.25
C TRP A 252 19.77 -1.92 -4.11
N ILE A 253 19.49 -1.05 -5.08
CA ILE A 253 20.53 -0.37 -5.86
C ILE A 253 21.38 0.52 -4.96
N THR A 254 20.75 1.35 -4.12
CA THR A 254 21.47 2.26 -3.20
C THR A 254 22.37 1.47 -2.26
N ASP A 255 21.88 0.42 -1.62
CA ASP A 255 22.66 -0.45 -0.74
C ASP A 255 23.84 -1.11 -1.47
N LEU A 256 23.62 -1.59 -2.70
CA LEU A 256 24.69 -2.21 -3.49
C LEU A 256 25.74 -1.19 -3.95
N GLU A 257 25.34 0.04 -4.26
CA GLU A 257 26.24 1.15 -4.60
C GLU A 257 27.06 1.59 -3.36
N GLU A 258 26.43 1.70 -2.19
CA GLU A 258 27.12 1.98 -0.92
C GLU A 258 28.05 0.83 -0.53
N LEU A 259 27.65 -0.42 -0.76
CA LEU A 259 28.50 -1.59 -0.57
C LEU A 259 29.73 -1.56 -1.47
N ALA A 260 29.58 -1.16 -2.74
CA ALA A 260 30.69 -1.03 -3.67
C ALA A 260 31.70 0.04 -3.18
N LYS A 261 31.22 1.21 -2.74
CA LYS A 261 32.06 2.24 -2.10
C LYS A 261 32.75 1.72 -0.84
N ALA A 262 32.00 1.01 0.02
CA ALA A 262 32.53 0.42 1.24
C ALA A 262 33.58 -0.67 0.96
N GLN A 263 33.46 -1.42 -0.15
CA GLN A 263 34.49 -2.37 -0.58
C GLN A 263 35.78 -1.67 -1.01
N GLU A 264 35.71 -0.53 -1.70
CA GLU A 264 36.88 0.27 -2.07
C GLU A 264 37.61 0.81 -0.84
N VAL A 265 36.86 1.40 0.09
CA VAL A 265 37.40 1.87 1.39
C VAL A 265 37.93 0.69 2.21
N GLY A 266 37.21 -0.44 2.19
CA GLY A 266 37.59 -1.68 2.85
C GLY A 266 38.93 -2.23 2.39
N LYS A 267 39.26 -2.14 1.08
CA LYS A 267 40.59 -2.51 0.56
C LYS A 267 41.72 -1.66 1.17
N ALA A 268 41.44 -0.39 1.45
CA ALA A 268 42.40 0.49 2.14
C ALA A 268 42.49 0.17 3.64
N LEU A 269 41.35 -0.11 4.29
CA LEU A 269 41.26 -0.43 5.71
C LEU A 269 41.78 -1.82 6.06
N ALA A 270 41.68 -2.81 5.17
CA ALA A 270 42.18 -4.18 5.39
C ALA A 270 43.70 -4.24 5.61
N ARG A 271 44.44 -3.18 5.26
CA ARG A 271 45.87 -3.04 5.61
C ARG A 271 46.11 -2.65 7.06
N ARG A 272 45.07 -2.23 7.78
CA ARG A 272 45.14 -1.64 9.13
C ARG A 272 44.17 -2.29 10.13
N LEU A 273 43.10 -2.92 9.66
CA LEU A 273 42.07 -3.56 10.46
C LEU A 273 41.99 -5.04 10.13
N ASN A 274 41.55 -5.84 11.11
CA ASN A 274 41.20 -7.24 10.89
C ASN A 274 40.05 -7.35 9.87
N GLU A 275 40.09 -8.37 9.03
CA GLU A 275 39.07 -8.62 8.00
C GLU A 275 37.66 -8.71 8.60
N ASP A 276 37.51 -9.35 9.75
CA ASP A 276 36.23 -9.46 10.47
C ASP A 276 35.63 -8.09 10.81
N VAL A 277 36.46 -7.12 11.22
CA VAL A 277 36.01 -5.76 11.54
C VAL A 277 35.54 -5.06 10.27
N VAL A 278 36.23 -5.26 9.15
CA VAL A 278 35.83 -4.73 7.85
C VAL A 278 34.52 -5.36 7.36
N GLU A 279 34.32 -6.67 7.55
CA GLU A 279 33.05 -7.33 7.23
C GLU A 279 31.90 -6.80 8.10
N VAL A 280 32.12 -6.58 9.39
CA VAL A 280 31.12 -5.98 10.29
C VAL A 280 30.76 -4.56 9.84
N ILE A 281 31.74 -3.70 9.53
CA ILE A 281 31.48 -2.35 9.02
C ILE A 281 30.63 -2.41 7.74
N LYS A 282 30.95 -3.29 6.79
CA LYS A 282 30.17 -3.44 5.55
C LYS A 282 28.70 -3.78 5.83
N VAL A 283 28.42 -4.63 6.82
CA VAL A 283 27.05 -4.99 7.21
C VAL A 283 26.29 -3.79 7.79
N PHE A 284 26.97 -2.92 8.53
CA PHE A 284 26.36 -1.70 9.11
C PHE A 284 26.05 -0.59 8.10
N VAL A 285 26.65 -0.63 6.90
CA VAL A 285 26.35 0.33 5.83
C VAL A 285 25.05 -0.02 5.08
N LEU A 286 24.52 -1.24 5.27
CA LEU A 286 23.37 -1.74 4.53
C LEU A 286 22.07 -1.55 5.31
N ASP A 287 21.12 -0.83 4.71
CA ASP A 287 19.80 -0.62 5.32
C ASP A 287 18.86 -1.80 5.07
N THR A 288 18.96 -2.46 3.91
CA THR A 288 18.00 -3.48 3.45
C THR A 288 18.34 -4.88 3.92
N GLU A 289 17.32 -5.65 4.30
CA GLU A 289 17.48 -7.03 4.78
C GLU A 289 17.93 -7.96 3.64
N VAL A 290 17.40 -7.76 2.43
CA VAL A 290 17.68 -8.60 1.25
C VAL A 290 19.16 -8.57 0.86
N VAL A 291 19.81 -7.40 0.91
CA VAL A 291 21.24 -7.27 0.61
C VAL A 291 22.07 -7.79 1.77
N ARG A 292 21.71 -7.44 3.01
CA ARG A 292 22.46 -7.78 4.23
C ARG A 292 22.58 -9.28 4.48
N LYS A 293 21.53 -10.06 4.22
CA LYS A 293 21.53 -11.53 4.44
C LYS A 293 22.45 -12.30 3.49
N ARG A 294 22.87 -11.68 2.39
CA ARG A 294 23.57 -12.34 1.28
C ARG A 294 25.07 -12.09 1.34
N LYS A 295 25.77 -12.96 2.07
CA LYS A 295 27.21 -12.86 2.30
C LYS A 295 28.03 -12.82 1.00
N GLU A 296 27.54 -13.45 -0.07
CA GLU A 296 28.19 -13.45 -1.37
C GLU A 296 28.27 -12.04 -1.99
N LEU A 297 27.30 -11.16 -1.70
CA LEU A 297 27.31 -9.78 -2.19
C LEU A 297 28.41 -8.95 -1.55
N LEU A 298 28.77 -9.24 -0.29
CA LEU A 298 29.78 -8.50 0.47
C LEU A 298 31.20 -8.66 -0.10
N ARG A 299 31.43 -9.72 -0.89
CA ARG A 299 32.75 -10.16 -1.36
C ARG A 299 32.98 -10.00 -2.86
N ARG A 300 31.91 -9.90 -3.66
CA ARG A 300 32.00 -9.83 -5.12
C ARG A 300 31.80 -8.40 -5.64
N ASP A 301 32.25 -8.19 -6.87
CA ASP A 301 31.82 -7.05 -7.67
C ASP A 301 30.35 -7.22 -8.05
N ASN A 302 29.54 -6.21 -7.70
CA ASN A 302 28.10 -6.22 -7.94
C ASN A 302 27.69 -5.31 -9.12
N SER A 303 28.64 -4.80 -9.90
CA SER A 303 28.38 -3.85 -11.00
C SER A 303 27.34 -4.36 -12.00
N ASP A 304 27.45 -5.62 -12.42
CA ASP A 304 26.49 -6.24 -13.35
C ASP A 304 25.09 -6.39 -12.75
N LEU A 305 25.01 -6.70 -11.45
CA LEU A 305 23.75 -6.81 -10.72
C LEU A 305 23.09 -5.42 -10.59
N ILE A 306 23.86 -4.40 -10.20
CA ILE A 306 23.42 -3.00 -10.13
C ILE A 306 22.87 -2.56 -11.49
N ALA A 307 23.63 -2.77 -12.57
CA ALA A 307 23.19 -2.43 -13.92
C ALA A 307 21.91 -3.18 -14.32
N GLY A 308 21.79 -4.45 -13.93
CA GLY A 308 20.56 -5.24 -14.11
C GLY A 308 19.36 -4.64 -13.39
N LEU A 309 19.51 -4.31 -12.11
CA LEU A 309 18.45 -3.71 -11.29
C LEU A 309 18.08 -2.31 -11.77
N GLN A 310 19.04 -1.49 -12.21
CA GLN A 310 18.77 -0.17 -12.80
C GLN A 310 17.88 -0.29 -14.05
N ARG A 311 18.14 -1.27 -14.93
CA ARG A 311 17.26 -1.56 -16.07
C ARG A 311 15.86 -1.98 -15.64
N GLN A 312 15.75 -2.81 -14.60
CA GLN A 312 14.44 -3.22 -14.05
C GLN A 312 13.66 -2.04 -13.46
N ARG A 313 14.32 -1.19 -12.66
CA ARG A 313 13.74 0.03 -12.10
C ARG A 313 13.21 0.95 -13.20
N GLU A 314 13.99 1.14 -14.27
CA GLU A 314 13.59 1.93 -15.42
C GLU A 314 12.39 1.32 -16.16
N TYR A 315 12.40 0.01 -16.38
CA TYR A 315 11.29 -0.74 -16.98
C TYR A 315 9.99 -0.56 -16.19
N PHE A 316 10.02 -0.82 -14.88
CA PHE A 316 8.85 -0.67 -14.01
C PHE A 316 8.34 0.77 -13.99
N LEU A 317 9.23 1.76 -13.97
CA LEU A 317 8.85 3.17 -14.03
C LEU A 317 8.16 3.51 -15.35
N LYS A 318 8.70 3.06 -16.50
CA LYS A 318 8.10 3.26 -17.83
C LYS A 318 6.69 2.67 -17.91
N ILE A 319 6.52 1.44 -17.44
CA ILE A 319 5.21 0.78 -17.39
C ILE A 319 4.24 1.53 -16.49
N SER A 320 4.67 1.88 -15.28
CA SER A 320 3.81 2.56 -14.31
C SER A 320 3.39 3.94 -14.81
N CYS A 321 4.28 4.66 -15.52
CA CYS A 321 3.97 5.92 -16.19
C CYS A 321 2.87 5.74 -17.23
N PHE A 322 2.98 4.71 -18.08
CA PHE A 322 1.95 4.40 -19.07
C PHE A 322 0.60 4.11 -18.44
N GLN A 323 0.58 3.37 -17.33
CA GLN A 323 -0.66 3.02 -16.63
C GLN A 323 -1.29 4.18 -15.86
N ASN A 324 -0.49 5.08 -15.26
CA ASN A 324 -0.98 6.13 -14.36
C ASN A 324 -0.25 7.45 -14.59
N PRO A 325 -0.41 8.08 -15.77
CA PRO A 325 0.29 9.31 -16.10
C PRO A 325 0.01 10.43 -15.08
N ASP A 326 -1.20 10.48 -14.53
CA ASP A 326 -1.59 11.52 -13.58
C ASP A 326 -0.87 11.41 -12.24
N PHE A 327 -0.69 10.18 -11.71
CA PHE A 327 0.07 9.96 -10.49
C PHE A 327 1.52 10.41 -10.69
N TRP A 328 2.17 9.92 -11.75
CA TRP A 328 3.57 10.24 -12.04
C TRP A 328 3.81 11.69 -12.39
N ARG A 329 2.85 12.37 -13.03
CA ARG A 329 2.90 13.83 -13.21
C ARG A 329 2.99 14.55 -11.88
N ARG A 330 2.18 14.17 -10.89
CA ARG A 330 2.22 14.80 -9.56
C ARG A 330 3.54 14.52 -8.85
N VAL A 331 4.04 13.28 -8.91
CA VAL A 331 5.35 12.91 -8.36
C VAL A 331 6.47 13.72 -9.04
N ALA A 332 6.47 13.81 -10.37
CA ALA A 332 7.47 14.53 -11.14
C ALA A 332 7.45 16.04 -10.88
N ASN A 333 6.26 16.62 -10.70
CA ASN A 333 6.12 18.03 -10.33
C ASN A 333 6.66 18.28 -8.91
N ALA A 334 6.29 17.43 -7.96
CA ALA A 334 6.79 17.53 -6.59
C ALA A 334 8.32 17.39 -6.51
N ALA A 335 8.91 16.50 -7.32
CA ALA A 335 10.36 16.35 -7.42
C ALA A 335 11.08 17.59 -7.98
N ARG A 336 10.37 18.51 -8.67
CA ARG A 336 10.96 19.72 -9.28
C ARG A 336 10.76 20.97 -8.44
N THR A 337 9.59 21.11 -7.83
CA THR A 337 9.21 22.35 -7.16
C THR A 337 9.81 22.45 -5.76
N GLU A 338 10.31 21.34 -5.20
CA GLU A 338 10.61 21.20 -3.77
C GLU A 338 9.42 21.63 -2.88
N ASP A 339 8.25 21.86 -3.48
CA ASP A 339 7.09 22.43 -2.83
C ASP A 339 6.22 21.29 -2.36
N PHE A 340 6.26 21.09 -1.05
CA PHE A 340 5.80 19.89 -0.36
C PHE A 340 4.28 19.86 -0.12
N GLY A 341 3.55 20.87 -0.59
CA GLY A 341 2.11 20.94 -0.49
C GLY A 341 1.43 19.94 -1.43
N TRP A 342 1.28 18.68 -1.00
CA TRP A 342 0.34 17.78 -1.67
C TRP A 342 -1.07 18.36 -1.46
N PRO A 343 -1.81 18.72 -2.52
CA PRO A 343 -3.17 19.20 -2.34
C PRO A 343 -3.97 18.05 -1.74
N ILE A 344 -4.29 18.16 -0.44
CA ILE A 344 -5.19 17.21 0.23
C ILE A 344 -6.53 17.31 -0.50
N LEU A 345 -6.81 16.32 -1.34
CA LEU A 345 -8.13 16.02 -1.91
C LEU A 345 -8.78 17.17 -2.68
N SER A 346 -8.25 17.53 -3.85
CA SER A 346 -9.11 18.14 -4.88
C SER A 346 -9.86 17.02 -5.62
N ARG A 347 -11.09 16.73 -5.19
CA ARG A 347 -12.04 15.85 -5.90
C ARG A 347 -12.20 16.33 -7.34
N ARG A 348 -11.39 15.81 -8.27
CA ARG A 348 -11.57 16.07 -9.70
C ARG A 348 -12.56 15.08 -10.28
N LYS A 349 -13.46 15.58 -11.12
CA LYS A 349 -14.32 14.76 -11.98
C LYS A 349 -13.41 13.95 -12.92
N VAL A 350 -13.49 12.64 -12.81
CA VAL A 350 -12.85 11.67 -13.70
C VAL A 350 -13.23 12.00 -15.15
N VAL A 351 -12.25 12.10 -16.04
CA VAL A 351 -12.48 12.28 -17.48
C VAL A 351 -13.11 10.99 -18.02
N PRO A 352 -14.34 11.02 -18.57
CA PRO A 352 -14.95 9.83 -19.14
C PRO A 352 -14.15 9.34 -20.34
N GLY A 353 -13.61 8.11 -20.29
CA GLY A 353 -13.01 7.45 -21.47
C GLY A 353 -11.68 6.73 -21.27
N SER A 354 -10.97 6.88 -20.15
CA SER A 354 -9.77 6.07 -19.87
C SER A 354 -10.18 4.72 -19.27
N ARG A 355 -10.23 3.67 -20.09
CA ARG A 355 -10.46 2.27 -19.64
C ARG A 355 -9.18 1.55 -19.21
N VAL A 356 -8.05 2.25 -19.08
CA VAL A 356 -6.79 1.64 -18.69
C VAL A 356 -6.60 1.85 -17.20
N ALA A 357 -6.84 0.77 -16.44
CA ALA A 357 -6.73 0.63 -14.98
C ALA A 357 -7.67 1.52 -14.14
N ASP A 358 -8.80 0.95 -13.70
CA ASP A 358 -9.78 1.53 -12.75
C ASP A 358 -9.23 1.66 -11.31
N MET A 359 -7.94 1.97 -11.13
CA MET A 359 -7.41 2.33 -9.81
C MET A 359 -7.69 3.82 -9.59
N ASP A 360 -8.30 4.13 -8.45
CA ASP A 360 -8.52 5.53 -8.12
C ASP A 360 -7.17 6.20 -7.92
N ILE A 361 -6.98 7.39 -8.49
CA ILE A 361 -5.78 8.18 -8.23
C ILE A 361 -5.60 8.39 -6.71
N GLU A 362 -6.72 8.51 -5.99
CA GLU A 362 -6.77 8.61 -4.52
C GLU A 362 -6.08 7.40 -3.82
N GLU A 363 -6.14 6.20 -4.41
CA GLU A 363 -5.49 5.01 -3.84
C GLU A 363 -3.97 5.05 -4.06
N LEU A 364 -3.51 5.46 -5.25
CA LEU A 364 -2.08 5.62 -5.54
C LEU A 364 -1.46 6.79 -4.77
N GLU A 365 -2.23 7.82 -4.46
CA GLU A 365 -1.80 8.92 -3.61
C GLU A 365 -1.33 8.46 -2.22
N ALA A 366 -1.85 7.33 -1.70
CA ALA A 366 -1.36 6.76 -0.45
C ALA A 366 0.09 6.23 -0.53
N LEU A 367 0.61 5.98 -1.74
CA LEU A 367 2.00 5.56 -1.96
C LEU A 367 2.95 6.74 -2.13
N TYR A 368 2.44 7.95 -2.38
CA TYR A 368 3.27 9.14 -2.57
C TYR A 368 4.20 9.43 -1.38
N PRO A 369 3.74 9.36 -0.10
CA PRO A 369 4.63 9.56 1.05
C PRO A 369 5.82 8.60 1.05
N LEU A 370 5.66 7.36 0.58
CA LEU A 370 6.78 6.41 0.47
C LEU A 370 7.78 6.87 -0.59
N VAL A 371 7.29 7.25 -1.77
CA VAL A 371 8.15 7.74 -2.86
C VAL A 371 8.93 8.98 -2.41
N LYS A 372 8.24 9.91 -1.73
CA LYS A 372 8.82 11.14 -1.21
C LYS A 372 9.89 10.88 -0.15
N ASN A 373 9.62 9.97 0.79
CA ASN A 373 10.50 9.72 1.92
C ASN A 373 11.61 8.71 1.61
N THR A 374 11.64 8.16 0.39
CA THR A 374 12.72 7.28 -0.06
C THR A 374 13.93 8.13 -0.50
N PRO A 375 15.08 8.05 0.19
CA PRO A 375 16.25 8.85 -0.16
C PRO A 375 16.71 8.59 -1.60
N GLY A 376 16.95 9.66 -2.37
CA GLY A 376 17.46 9.57 -3.75
C GLY A 376 16.42 9.21 -4.83
N LEU A 377 15.21 8.81 -4.45
CA LEU A 377 14.21 8.34 -5.42
C LEU A 377 13.55 9.49 -6.19
N LEU A 378 13.29 10.63 -5.54
CA LEU A 378 12.73 11.80 -6.23
C LEU A 378 13.74 12.38 -7.24
N GLU A 379 15.02 12.43 -6.88
CA GLU A 379 16.11 12.87 -7.74
C GLU A 379 16.24 11.96 -8.95
N TYR A 380 16.19 10.64 -8.73
CA TYR A 380 16.15 9.66 -9.81
C TYR A 380 14.95 9.86 -10.74
N ILE A 381 13.75 10.05 -10.19
CA ILE A 381 12.52 10.27 -10.98
C ILE A 381 12.63 11.57 -11.78
N ALA A 382 13.13 12.65 -11.18
CA ALA A 382 13.37 13.91 -11.87
C ALA A 382 14.36 13.73 -13.04
N GLY A 383 15.50 13.07 -12.79
CA GLY A 383 16.50 12.76 -13.81
C GLY A 383 15.95 11.87 -14.93
N PHE A 384 15.09 10.89 -14.60
CA PHE A 384 14.39 10.06 -15.57
C PHE A 384 13.55 10.91 -16.53
N PHE A 385 12.69 11.80 -16.01
CA PHE A 385 11.85 12.64 -16.87
C PHE A 385 12.65 13.69 -17.65
N GLN A 386 13.79 14.14 -17.13
CA GLN A 386 14.71 14.99 -17.90
C GLN A 386 15.32 14.25 -19.10
N LYS A 387 15.71 12.99 -18.92
CA LYS A 387 16.28 12.13 -19.97
C LYS A 387 15.22 11.65 -20.97
N GLU A 388 14.06 11.21 -20.48
CA GLU A 388 13.01 10.54 -21.24
C GLU A 388 11.88 11.51 -21.61
N LYS A 389 12.19 12.47 -22.51
CA LYS A 389 11.27 13.56 -22.89
C LYS A 389 9.91 13.10 -23.41
N ALA A 390 9.84 11.94 -24.07
CA ALA A 390 8.57 11.37 -24.52
C ALA A 390 7.64 11.02 -23.34
N PHE A 391 8.19 10.44 -22.27
CA PHE A 391 7.43 10.16 -21.04
C PHE A 391 7.04 11.43 -20.31
N GLU A 392 7.92 12.43 -20.26
CA GLU A 392 7.62 13.74 -19.68
C GLU A 392 6.44 14.43 -20.40
N ARG A 393 6.44 14.45 -21.74
CA ARG A 393 5.33 15.01 -22.51
C ARG A 393 4.05 14.23 -22.31
N PHE A 394 4.14 12.90 -22.31
CA PHE A 394 3.01 12.00 -22.10
C PHE A 394 2.29 12.25 -20.77
N ILE A 395 3.02 12.30 -19.65
CA ILE A 395 2.40 12.53 -18.33
C ILE A 395 1.79 13.94 -18.20
N ASN A 396 2.25 14.90 -19.00
CA ASN A 396 1.73 16.27 -19.04
C ASN A 396 0.53 16.46 -19.98
N GLY A 397 0.02 15.38 -20.59
CA GLY A 397 -1.19 15.41 -21.40
C GLY A 397 -0.98 15.87 -22.85
N PHE A 398 0.25 15.83 -23.36
CA PHE A 398 0.54 16.17 -24.75
C PHE A 398 0.23 15.01 -25.71
N ASN A 399 -0.48 15.34 -26.80
CA ASN A 399 -0.73 14.68 -28.10
C ASN A 399 -0.69 13.15 -28.25
N GLY A 400 -1.54 12.62 -29.14
CA GLY A 400 -1.61 11.18 -29.46
C GLY A 400 -0.30 10.52 -29.93
N LEU A 401 0.63 11.28 -30.52
CA LEU A 401 1.94 10.77 -30.95
C LEU A 401 2.82 10.33 -29.77
N ASP A 402 2.86 11.11 -28.67
CA ASP A 402 3.66 10.76 -27.48
C ASP A 402 3.10 9.50 -26.82
N ARG A 403 1.77 9.34 -26.81
CA ARG A 403 1.11 8.10 -26.37
C ARG A 403 1.51 6.90 -27.24
N ILE A 404 1.59 7.06 -28.56
CA ILE A 404 2.05 6.00 -29.46
C ILE A 404 3.52 5.66 -29.18
N ILE A 405 4.39 6.65 -29.00
CA ILE A 405 5.81 6.44 -28.70
C ILE A 405 5.98 5.71 -27.36
N VAL A 406 5.29 6.15 -26.30
CA VAL A 406 5.31 5.49 -25.00
C VAL A 406 4.76 4.06 -25.12
N TRP A 407 3.65 3.87 -25.84
CA TRP A 407 3.07 2.55 -26.07
C TRP A 407 4.01 1.64 -26.86
N GLN A 408 4.69 2.14 -27.90
CA GLN A 408 5.68 1.38 -28.66
C GLN A 408 6.90 1.03 -27.81
N ASN A 409 7.37 1.94 -26.95
CA ASN A 409 8.46 1.66 -26.03
C ASN A 409 8.06 0.56 -25.03
N VAL A 410 6.88 0.65 -24.43
CA VAL A 410 6.36 -0.39 -23.51
C VAL A 410 6.09 -1.70 -24.27
N GLY A 411 5.61 -1.63 -25.51
CA GLY A 411 5.37 -2.75 -26.40
C GLY A 411 6.65 -3.50 -26.73
N ARG A 412 7.71 -2.80 -27.17
CA ARG A 412 9.03 -3.40 -27.41
C ARG A 412 9.63 -4.05 -26.17
N LEU A 413 9.39 -3.47 -24.99
CA LEU A 413 9.83 -4.08 -23.73
C LEU A 413 9.05 -5.37 -23.44
N SER A 414 7.79 -5.45 -23.86
CA SER A 414 6.97 -6.66 -23.78
C SER A 414 7.33 -7.70 -24.85
N ASP A 415 7.71 -7.27 -26.06
CA ASP A 415 8.13 -8.17 -27.14
C ASP A 415 9.49 -8.81 -26.82
N ALA A 416 10.47 -8.01 -26.36
CA ALA A 416 11.77 -8.53 -25.92
C ALA A 416 11.64 -9.49 -24.74
N ARG A 417 10.62 -9.27 -23.89
CA ARG A 417 10.23 -10.21 -22.83
C ARG A 417 9.72 -11.52 -23.42
N ASP A 418 8.81 -11.47 -24.38
CA ASP A 418 8.18 -12.65 -24.96
C ASP A 418 9.20 -13.51 -25.75
N GLU A 419 10.15 -12.87 -26.44
CA GLU A 419 11.28 -13.55 -27.11
C GLU A 419 12.19 -14.26 -26.09
N SER A 420 12.53 -13.62 -24.98
CA SER A 420 13.35 -14.23 -23.92
C SER A 420 12.64 -15.43 -23.27
N LEU A 421 11.30 -15.43 -23.17
CA LEU A 421 10.53 -16.56 -22.66
C LEU A 421 10.59 -17.77 -23.60
N GLN A 422 10.49 -17.54 -24.91
CA GLN A 422 10.57 -18.60 -25.91
C GLN A 422 11.99 -19.21 -26.00
N GLY A 423 13.03 -18.37 -25.82
CA GLY A 423 14.43 -18.82 -25.79
C GLY A 423 14.76 -19.73 -24.60
N ASN A 424 14.14 -19.53 -23.44
CA ASN A 424 14.37 -20.39 -22.26
C ASN A 424 13.62 -21.72 -22.36
N LYS A 425 12.36 -21.72 -22.81
CA LYS A 425 11.58 -22.96 -23.01
C LYS A 425 12.23 -23.92 -24.00
N SER A 426 12.75 -23.39 -25.11
CA SER A 426 13.44 -24.19 -26.12
C SER A 426 14.75 -24.81 -25.63
N ARG A 427 15.42 -24.20 -24.63
CA ARG A 427 16.60 -24.77 -23.98
C ARG A 427 16.25 -25.89 -22.99
N GLU A 428 15.19 -25.72 -22.22
CA GLU A 428 14.72 -26.74 -21.27
C GLU A 428 14.18 -27.99 -21.98
N GLU A 429 13.66 -27.88 -23.20
CA GLU A 429 13.22 -29.04 -23.99
C GLU A 429 14.38 -29.80 -24.67
N THR A 430 15.59 -29.23 -24.71
CA THR A 430 16.79 -29.85 -25.31
C THR A 430 17.76 -30.48 -24.31
N VAL A 431 17.50 -30.35 -23.01
CA VAL A 431 18.29 -30.95 -21.91
C VAL A 431 17.48 -32.09 -21.31
#